data_AF-A0A520Y9U1-F1
#
_entry.id   AF-A0A520Y9U1-F1
#
_cell.length_a   1.000
_cell.length_b   1.000
_cell.length_c   1.000
_cell.angle_alpha   90.00
_cell.angle_beta   90.00
_cell.angle_gamma   90.00
#
_symmetry.space_group_name_H-M   'P 1'
#
loop_
_entity.id
_entity.type
_entity.pdbx_description
1 polymer ?
#
loop_
_entity_poly.entity_id
_entity_poly.type
_entity_poly.pdbx_seq_one_letter_code
_entity_poly.pdbx_strand_id
1 'polypeptide(L)'
;ASGIGGGSADAAATLRLLTSLWGTDTALISKTAITLGADVLACVFSLPAKGDGVGDILSPYDLSDLSGTPVLLVNPGVSLSTADIFRAWDGTDGGPLPDDWRDGRNDLEPIARARAPAIGDVLRWLEQRAGCRYARMSGSGATCFALFDTHEQRDAAAALSPEGWWHLATELR
;
A
#
# COMPACT_ATOMS: atom_id res chain seq x y z
N ALA A 1 2.67 8.04 9.29
CA ALA A 1 1.85 7.42 8.22
C ALA A 1 1.95 5.91 8.38
N SER A 2 0.92 5.15 8.04
CA SER A 2 0.90 3.68 8.20
C SER A 2 1.30 2.90 6.94
N GLY A 3 1.65 3.59 5.85
CA GLY A 3 2.08 2.96 4.59
C GLY A 3 0.94 2.63 3.61
N ILE A 4 -0.30 3.06 3.89
CA ILE A 4 -1.49 2.76 3.05
C ILE A 4 -2.13 3.99 2.40
N GLY A 5 -1.42 5.12 2.34
CA GLY A 5 -1.85 6.30 1.58
C GLY A 5 -3.07 7.06 2.12
N GLY A 6 -3.48 6.89 3.39
CA GLY A 6 -4.72 7.48 3.92
C GLY A 6 -4.84 9.00 3.71
N GLY A 7 -3.81 9.78 4.06
CA GLY A 7 -3.84 11.24 3.85
C GLY A 7 -3.88 11.63 2.38
N SER A 8 -3.23 10.86 1.50
CA SER A 8 -3.28 11.06 0.05
C SER A 8 -4.68 10.75 -0.50
N ALA A 9 -5.33 9.72 0.04
CA ALA A 9 -6.71 9.37 -0.29
C ALA A 9 -7.70 10.45 0.15
N ASP A 10 -7.52 11.04 1.34
CA ASP A 10 -8.34 12.17 1.82
C ASP A 10 -8.17 13.41 0.93
N ALA A 11 -6.92 13.73 0.55
CA ALA A 11 -6.64 14.83 -0.38
C ALA A 11 -7.29 14.58 -1.75
N ALA A 12 -7.16 13.38 -2.30
CA ALA A 12 -7.77 13.00 -3.57
C ALA A 12 -9.32 13.05 -3.52
N ALA A 13 -9.92 12.55 -2.44
CA ALA A 13 -11.36 12.63 -2.23
C ALA A 13 -11.85 14.08 -2.14
N THR A 14 -11.12 14.92 -1.40
CA THR A 14 -11.38 16.36 -1.31
C THR A 14 -11.32 17.00 -2.69
N LEU A 15 -10.27 16.74 -3.48
CA LEU A 15 -10.14 17.26 -4.83
C LEU A 15 -11.31 16.86 -5.73
N ARG A 16 -11.74 15.59 -5.71
CA ARG A 16 -12.92 15.13 -6.49
C ARG A 16 -14.19 15.87 -6.08
N LEU A 17 -14.43 16.03 -4.78
CA LEU A 17 -15.60 16.74 -4.25
C LEU A 17 -15.61 18.22 -4.67
N LEU A 18 -14.47 18.90 -4.56
CA LEU A 18 -14.34 20.30 -4.97
C LEU A 18 -14.53 20.49 -6.47
N THR A 19 -13.96 19.60 -7.29
CA THR A 19 -14.17 19.60 -8.74
C THR A 19 -15.65 19.43 -9.08
N SER A 20 -16.34 18.49 -8.42
CA SER A 20 -17.78 18.28 -8.63
C SER A 20 -18.63 19.45 -8.14
N LEU A 21 -18.29 20.04 -6.99
CA LEU A 21 -19.05 21.13 -6.37
C LEU A 21 -19.00 22.41 -7.20
N TRP A 22 -17.84 22.72 -7.77
CA TRP A 22 -17.61 23.94 -8.55
C TRP A 22 -17.66 23.74 -10.05
N GLY A 23 -17.86 22.51 -10.54
CA GLY A 23 -17.90 22.19 -11.96
C GLY A 23 -16.61 22.54 -12.70
N THR A 24 -15.45 22.35 -12.05
CA THR A 24 -14.15 22.68 -12.66
C THR A 24 -13.68 21.60 -13.63
N ASP A 25 -12.72 21.96 -14.48
CA ASP A 25 -12.11 21.04 -15.43
C ASP A 25 -11.41 19.88 -14.69
N THR A 26 -11.71 18.64 -15.09
CA THR A 26 -11.06 17.44 -14.56
C THR A 26 -9.56 17.44 -14.86
N ALA A 27 -9.07 18.11 -15.91
CA ALA A 27 -7.63 18.24 -16.14
C ALA A 27 -6.91 19.03 -15.03
N LEU A 28 -7.63 19.90 -14.30
CA LEU A 28 -7.09 20.65 -13.16
C LEU A 28 -6.84 19.74 -11.95
N ILE A 29 -7.61 18.65 -11.82
CA ILE A 29 -7.49 17.75 -10.67
C ILE A 29 -6.12 17.06 -10.66
N SER A 30 -5.67 16.54 -11.80
CA SER A 30 -4.39 15.84 -11.92
C SER A 30 -3.22 16.79 -11.74
N LYS A 31 -3.30 17.99 -12.33
CA LYS A 31 -2.29 19.05 -12.14
C LYS A 31 -2.14 19.42 -10.68
N THR A 32 -3.26 19.56 -9.95
CA THR A 32 -3.24 19.88 -8.51
C THR A 32 -2.72 18.71 -7.70
N ALA A 33 -3.18 17.48 -7.98
CA ALA A 33 -2.78 16.27 -7.27
C ALA A 33 -1.26 16.05 -7.30
N ILE A 34 -0.62 16.22 -8.46
CA ILE A 34 0.85 16.10 -8.61
C ILE A 34 1.59 17.05 -7.65
N THR A 35 1.09 18.28 -7.45
CA THR A 35 1.73 19.25 -6.55
C THR A 35 1.59 18.90 -5.07
N LEU A 36 0.62 18.07 -4.70
CA LEU A 36 0.39 17.63 -3.32
C LEU A 36 1.17 16.36 -2.99
N GLY A 37 1.44 15.51 -3.98
CA GLY A 37 2.27 14.32 -3.86
C GLY A 37 1.90 13.24 -4.88
N ALA A 38 2.86 12.39 -5.23
CA ALA A 38 2.69 11.29 -6.17
C ALA A 38 1.51 10.37 -5.81
N ASP A 39 1.40 9.98 -4.54
CA ASP A 39 0.30 9.13 -4.05
C ASP A 39 -1.08 9.80 -4.20
N VAL A 40 -1.16 11.13 -4.16
CA VAL A 40 -2.43 11.85 -4.33
C VAL A 40 -2.95 11.66 -5.76
N LEU A 41 -2.06 11.70 -6.76
CA LEU A 41 -2.44 11.46 -8.15
C LEU A 41 -2.98 10.03 -8.32
N ALA A 42 -2.31 9.03 -7.75
CA ALA A 42 -2.79 7.65 -7.77
C ALA A 42 -4.16 7.51 -7.10
N CYS A 43 -4.35 8.11 -5.93
CA CYS A 43 -5.62 8.10 -5.22
C CYS A 43 -6.75 8.86 -5.94
N VAL A 44 -6.43 9.86 -6.78
CA VAL A 44 -7.42 10.58 -7.60
C VAL A 44 -8.04 9.64 -8.62
N PHE A 45 -7.22 8.88 -9.34
CA PHE A 45 -7.68 7.89 -10.32
C PHE A 45 -8.32 6.68 -9.65
N SER A 46 -7.78 6.24 -8.51
CA SER A 46 -8.31 5.13 -7.71
C SER A 46 -8.48 3.83 -8.52
N LEU A 47 -7.52 3.56 -9.42
CA LEU A 47 -7.44 2.35 -10.24
C LEU A 47 -6.04 1.73 -10.09
N PRO A 48 -5.90 0.41 -10.30
CA PRO A 48 -4.60 -0.24 -10.38
C PRO A 48 -3.70 0.41 -11.44
N ALA A 49 -2.48 0.78 -11.02
CA ALA A 49 -1.52 1.46 -11.88
C ALA A 49 -0.09 1.11 -11.49
N LYS A 50 0.80 1.09 -12.47
CA LYS A 50 2.25 1.11 -12.27
C LYS A 50 2.69 2.57 -12.19
N GLY A 51 3.39 2.92 -11.10
CA GLY A 51 4.00 4.22 -10.92
C GLY A 51 5.49 4.19 -11.26
N ASP A 52 5.90 5.09 -12.15
CA ASP A 52 7.31 5.35 -12.49
C ASP A 52 7.73 6.74 -11.96
N GLY A 53 9.02 7.08 -12.10
CA GLY A 53 9.57 8.33 -11.58
C GLY A 53 9.56 8.34 -10.05
N VAL A 54 8.94 9.35 -9.45
CA VAL A 54 8.68 9.37 -8.00
C VAL A 54 7.29 8.83 -7.64
N GLY A 55 6.62 8.18 -8.61
CA GLY A 55 5.22 7.75 -8.56
C GLY A 55 4.25 8.74 -9.22
N ASP A 56 4.78 9.77 -9.89
CA ASP A 56 4.01 10.84 -10.55
C ASP A 56 3.68 10.53 -12.02
N ILE A 57 4.29 9.49 -12.58
CA ILE A 57 3.99 8.95 -13.91
C ILE A 57 3.22 7.64 -13.72
N LEU A 58 1.92 7.65 -14.02
CA LEU A 58 1.06 6.50 -13.84
C LEU A 58 0.69 5.87 -15.19
N SER A 59 0.88 4.57 -15.31
CA SER A 59 0.36 3.76 -16.41
C SER A 59 -0.65 2.74 -15.88
N PRO A 60 -1.81 2.55 -16.54
CA PRO A 60 -2.76 1.53 -16.13
C PRO A 60 -2.10 0.15 -16.10
N TYR A 61 -2.40 -0.63 -15.07
CA TYR A 61 -1.90 -1.99 -14.93
C TYR A 61 -3.08 -2.92 -14.66
N ASP A 62 -3.27 -3.93 -15.51
CA ASP A 62 -4.40 -4.85 -15.39
C ASP A 62 -4.17 -5.83 -14.25
N LEU A 63 -4.99 -5.72 -13.20
CA LEU A 63 -5.07 -6.65 -12.06
C LEU A 63 -6.50 -7.19 -11.90
N SER A 64 -7.26 -7.27 -12.99
CA SER A 64 -8.65 -7.74 -12.97
C SER A 64 -8.79 -9.16 -12.43
N ASP A 65 -7.75 -9.99 -12.56
CA ASP A 65 -7.64 -11.33 -11.99
C ASP A 65 -7.58 -11.35 -10.45
N LEU A 66 -7.22 -10.22 -9.82
CA LEU A 66 -7.19 -10.08 -8.37
C LEU A 66 -8.47 -9.54 -7.77
N SER A 67 -9.43 -9.06 -8.58
CA SER A 67 -10.70 -8.56 -8.09
C SER A 67 -11.41 -9.63 -7.24
N GLY A 68 -11.86 -9.25 -6.04
CA GLY A 68 -12.48 -10.15 -5.07
C GLY A 68 -11.50 -11.00 -4.26
N THR A 69 -10.18 -10.87 -4.48
CA THR A 69 -9.18 -11.59 -3.68
C THR A 69 -9.25 -11.15 -2.22
N PRO A 70 -9.46 -12.07 -1.27
CA PRO A 70 -9.48 -11.74 0.14
C PRO A 70 -8.10 -11.26 0.61
N VAL A 71 -8.07 -10.13 1.32
CA VAL A 71 -6.85 -9.52 1.84
C VAL A 71 -7.00 -9.19 3.33
N LEU A 72 -5.96 -9.46 4.10
CA LEU A 72 -5.85 -9.02 5.48
C LEU A 72 -4.73 -7.98 5.57
N LEU A 73 -5.06 -6.79 6.08
CA LEU A 73 -4.07 -5.78 6.46
C LEU A 73 -3.80 -5.90 7.95
N VAL A 74 -2.53 -5.80 8.36
CA VAL A 74 -2.11 -5.86 9.76
C VAL A 74 -1.04 -4.81 10.00
N ASN A 75 -1.20 -4.02 11.07
CA ASN A 75 -0.24 -3.02 11.50
C ASN A 75 0.09 -3.23 12.99
N PRO A 76 1.38 -3.32 13.38
CA PRO A 76 1.77 -3.60 14.76
C PRO A 76 1.65 -2.37 15.69
N GLY A 77 0.99 -1.29 15.26
CA GLY A 77 0.79 -0.07 16.04
C GLY A 77 2.02 0.84 16.12
N VAL A 78 3.05 0.56 15.31
CA VAL A 78 4.29 1.36 15.30
C VAL A 78 4.21 2.47 14.25
N SER A 79 4.62 3.67 14.65
CA SER A 79 4.69 4.81 13.72
C SER A 79 6.07 4.89 13.09
N LEU A 80 6.10 4.86 11.76
CA LEU A 80 7.30 5.15 10.98
C LEU A 80 7.10 6.45 10.18
N SER A 81 8.18 7.23 10.13
CA SER A 81 8.29 8.42 9.30
C SER A 81 8.81 8.02 7.93
N THR A 82 7.99 8.20 6.89
CA THR A 82 8.40 7.95 5.50
C THR A 82 9.70 8.69 5.18
N ALA A 83 9.82 9.96 5.58
CA ALA A 83 11.03 10.75 5.37
C ALA A 83 12.27 10.15 6.04
N ASP A 84 12.15 9.57 7.24
CA ASP A 84 13.29 8.96 7.93
C ASP A 84 13.68 7.62 7.31
N ILE A 85 12.71 6.86 6.79
CA ILE A 85 12.99 5.64 6.02
C ILE A 85 13.73 5.97 4.73
N PHE A 86 13.27 6.95 3.96
CA PHE A 86 13.97 7.41 2.75
C PHE A 86 15.34 7.99 3.06
N ARG A 87 15.52 8.74 4.16
CA ARG A 87 16.84 9.27 4.55
C ARG A 87 17.82 8.17 4.95
N ALA A 88 17.32 7.02 5.41
CA ALA A 88 18.12 5.86 5.77
C ALA A 88 18.39 4.92 4.57
N TRP A 89 17.84 5.22 3.39
CA TRP A 89 18.16 4.49 2.17
C TRP A 89 19.61 4.73 1.78
N ASP A 90 20.32 3.65 1.47
CA ASP A 90 21.75 3.67 1.16
C ASP A 90 22.05 4.20 -0.27
N GLY A 91 21.00 4.51 -1.03
CA GLY A 91 21.09 4.99 -2.41
C GLY A 91 21.41 3.89 -3.42
N THR A 92 21.41 2.63 -3.01
CA THR A 92 21.61 1.51 -3.92
C THR A 92 20.31 1.23 -4.67
N ASP A 93 20.33 1.50 -5.98
CA ASP A 93 19.25 1.12 -6.88
C ASP A 93 19.28 -0.39 -7.15
N GLY A 94 18.20 -1.09 -6.79
CA GLY A 94 18.02 -2.51 -7.08
C GLY A 94 17.75 -2.83 -8.55
N GLY A 95 17.72 -1.81 -9.41
CA GLY A 95 17.45 -1.90 -10.85
C GLY A 95 15.96 -1.74 -11.17
N PRO A 96 15.52 -2.08 -12.39
CA PRO A 96 14.09 -2.07 -12.70
C PRO A 96 13.33 -3.13 -11.87
N LEU A 97 12.06 -2.85 -11.56
CA LEU A 97 11.14 -3.87 -11.08
C LEU A 97 10.77 -4.81 -12.23
N PRO A 98 10.54 -6.11 -11.97
CA PRO A 98 10.01 -7.02 -12.98
C PRO A 98 8.60 -6.59 -13.41
N ASP A 99 8.19 -7.03 -14.61
CA ASP A 99 6.86 -6.73 -15.12
C ASP A 99 5.76 -7.42 -14.32
N ASP A 100 6.03 -8.60 -13.75
CA ASP A 100 5.12 -9.32 -12.86
C ASP A 100 5.22 -8.75 -11.44
N TRP A 101 4.12 -8.19 -10.94
CA TRP A 101 4.06 -7.59 -9.61
C TRP A 101 4.38 -8.58 -8.49
N ARG A 102 4.16 -9.89 -8.70
CA ARG A 102 4.43 -10.94 -7.70
C ARG A 102 5.91 -11.06 -7.37
N ASP A 103 6.74 -10.87 -8.39
CA ASP A 103 8.20 -10.88 -8.31
C ASP A 103 8.76 -9.51 -7.90
N GLY A 104 7.89 -8.51 -7.71
CA GLY A 104 8.22 -7.20 -7.23
C GLY A 104 8.89 -7.23 -5.86
N ARG A 105 9.65 -6.16 -5.58
CA ARG A 105 10.36 -5.95 -4.32
C ARG A 105 9.96 -4.61 -3.72
N ASN A 106 10.12 -4.52 -2.40
CA ASN A 106 10.01 -3.26 -1.67
C ASN A 106 11.38 -2.97 -1.04
N ASP A 107 12.17 -2.13 -1.71
CA ASP A 107 13.54 -1.80 -1.28
C ASP A 107 13.57 -1.00 0.04
N LEU A 108 12.41 -0.47 0.49
CA LEU A 108 12.26 0.17 1.80
C LEU A 108 12.01 -0.83 2.94
N GLU A 109 11.60 -2.06 2.64
CA GLU A 109 11.27 -3.07 3.66
C GLU A 109 12.45 -3.43 4.56
N PRO A 110 13.67 -3.71 4.05
CA PRO A 110 14.81 -4.04 4.91
C PRO A 110 15.11 -2.92 5.92
N ILE A 111 15.02 -1.66 5.48
CA ILE A 111 15.24 -0.48 6.31
C ILE A 111 14.14 -0.35 7.37
N ALA A 112 12.88 -0.48 6.95
CA ALA A 112 11.73 -0.41 7.85
C ALA A 112 11.79 -1.50 8.93
N ARG A 113 12.16 -2.74 8.56
CA ARG A 113 12.35 -3.85 9.51
C ARG A 113 13.52 -3.65 10.45
N ALA A 114 14.62 -3.04 9.99
CA ALA A 114 15.74 -2.69 10.86
C ALA A 114 15.35 -1.63 11.90
N ARG A 115 14.48 -0.67 11.53
CA ARG A 115 13.99 0.38 12.43
C ARG A 115 12.85 -0.08 13.34
N ALA A 116 11.98 -0.96 12.85
CA ALA A 116 10.85 -1.53 13.57
C ALA A 116 10.78 -3.05 13.34
N PRO A 117 11.49 -3.85 14.14
CA PRO A 117 11.52 -5.31 14.01
C PRO A 117 10.14 -5.98 14.04
N ALA A 118 9.15 -5.35 14.68
CA ALA A 118 7.76 -5.80 14.72
C ALA A 118 7.13 -5.99 13.32
N ILE A 119 7.60 -5.27 12.30
CA ILE A 119 7.18 -5.49 10.90
C ILE A 119 7.55 -6.91 10.45
N GLY A 120 8.77 -7.35 10.80
CA GLY A 120 9.21 -8.72 10.51
C GLY A 120 8.41 -9.77 11.29
N ASP A 121 7.96 -9.46 12.50
CA ASP A 121 7.07 -10.32 13.27
C ASP A 121 5.70 -10.47 12.60
N VAL A 122 5.12 -9.35 12.12
CA VAL A 122 3.85 -9.36 11.38
C VAL A 122 3.95 -10.17 10.10
N LEU A 123 5.00 -9.98 9.30
CA LEU A 123 5.20 -10.72 8.04
C LEU A 123 5.31 -12.23 8.30
N ARG A 124 6.17 -12.65 9.23
CA ARG A 124 6.28 -14.06 9.61
C ARG A 124 4.97 -14.63 10.13
N TRP A 125 4.23 -13.84 10.91
CA TRP A 125 2.93 -14.24 11.42
C TRP A 125 1.93 -14.44 10.26
N LEU A 126 1.85 -13.52 9.30
CA LEU A 126 0.99 -13.64 8.12
C LEU A 126 1.33 -14.85 7.25
N GLU A 127 2.61 -15.06 6.95
CA GLU A 127 3.09 -16.18 6.12
C GLU A 127 2.77 -17.56 6.70
N GLN A 128 2.60 -17.64 8.03
CA GLN A 128 2.22 -18.86 8.73
C GLN A 128 0.71 -19.09 8.81
N ARG A 129 -0.12 -18.27 8.14
CA ARG A 129 -1.58 -18.46 8.10
C ARG A 129 -1.96 -19.41 6.98
N ALA A 130 -2.91 -20.29 7.29
CA ALA A 130 -3.47 -21.19 6.29
C ALA A 130 -4.07 -20.38 5.13
N GLY A 131 -3.76 -20.78 3.91
CA GLY A 131 -4.25 -20.11 2.70
C GLY A 131 -3.57 -18.78 2.37
N CYS A 132 -2.56 -18.33 3.15
CA CYS A 132 -1.78 -17.15 2.78
C CYS A 132 -0.95 -17.47 1.52
N ARG A 133 -1.26 -16.78 0.42
CA ARG A 133 -0.55 -16.91 -0.86
C ARG A 133 0.63 -15.95 -0.97
N TYR A 134 0.48 -14.77 -0.38
CA TYR A 134 1.42 -13.66 -0.57
C TYR A 134 1.34 -12.73 0.63
N ALA A 135 2.47 -12.34 1.20
CA ALA A 135 2.54 -11.36 2.30
C ALA A 135 3.67 -10.36 2.06
N ARG A 136 3.39 -9.06 2.24
CA ARG A 136 4.36 -7.97 2.02
C ARG A 136 4.08 -6.76 2.91
N MET A 137 5.09 -5.93 3.09
CA MET A 137 4.93 -4.59 3.67
C MET A 137 4.47 -3.58 2.60
N SER A 138 3.50 -2.74 2.94
CA SER A 138 3.00 -1.67 2.07
C SER A 138 3.79 -0.37 2.27
N GLY A 139 4.23 0.26 1.16
CA GLY A 139 4.95 1.54 1.15
C GLY A 139 6.21 1.52 2.04
N SER A 140 6.39 2.56 2.85
CA SER A 140 7.46 2.63 3.86
C SER A 140 7.10 1.97 5.21
N GLY A 141 6.01 1.19 5.25
CA GLY A 141 5.48 0.60 6.47
C GLY A 141 4.68 1.57 7.35
N ALA A 142 4.17 1.11 8.50
CA ALA A 142 4.38 -0.21 9.10
C ALA A 142 3.30 -1.26 8.79
N THR A 143 2.29 -0.94 7.96
CA THR A 143 1.26 -1.91 7.61
C THR A 143 1.81 -2.98 6.66
N CYS A 144 1.55 -4.23 7.00
CA CYS A 144 1.73 -5.39 6.14
C CYS A 144 0.37 -5.87 5.65
N PHE A 145 0.36 -6.59 4.53
CA PHE A 145 -0.84 -7.23 4.02
C PHE A 145 -0.55 -8.66 3.61
N ALA A 146 -1.59 -9.50 3.58
CA ALA A 146 -1.54 -10.80 2.94
C ALA A 146 -2.78 -11.11 2.10
N LEU A 147 -2.58 -11.80 0.98
CA LEU A 147 -3.62 -12.32 0.10
C LEU A 147 -3.92 -13.77 0.45
N PHE A 148 -5.21 -14.13 0.48
CA PHE A 148 -5.68 -15.47 0.85
C PHE A 148 -6.41 -16.17 -0.28
N ASP A 149 -6.46 -17.51 -0.25
CA ASP A 149 -7.27 -18.27 -1.23
C ASP A 149 -8.78 -18.04 -1.02
N THR A 150 -9.23 -17.93 0.23
CA THR A 150 -10.66 -17.73 0.56
C THR A 150 -10.91 -16.71 1.66
N HIS A 151 -12.14 -16.16 1.69
CA HIS A 151 -12.60 -15.24 2.73
C HIS A 151 -12.57 -15.89 4.11
N GLU A 152 -12.94 -17.16 4.22
CA GLU A 152 -12.95 -17.90 5.49
C GLU A 152 -11.55 -18.03 6.08
N GLN A 153 -10.54 -18.30 5.25
CA GLN A 153 -9.15 -18.38 5.70
C GLN A 153 -8.62 -17.02 6.16
N ARG A 154 -8.96 -15.96 5.42
CA ARG A 154 -8.64 -14.58 5.79
C ARG A 154 -9.28 -14.17 7.12
N ASP A 155 -10.57 -14.50 7.31
CA ASP A 155 -11.31 -14.17 8.53
C ASP A 155 -10.81 -14.99 9.73
N ALA A 156 -10.48 -16.27 9.53
CA ALA A 156 -9.82 -17.09 10.55
C ALA A 156 -8.46 -16.50 10.95
N ALA A 157 -7.67 -16.02 9.98
CA ALA A 157 -6.42 -15.31 10.27
C ALA A 157 -6.67 -14.02 11.06
N ALA A 158 -7.65 -13.20 10.66
CA ALA A 158 -8.00 -11.95 11.35
C ALA A 158 -8.40 -12.19 12.82
N ALA A 159 -9.19 -13.22 13.09
CA ALA A 159 -9.60 -13.61 14.44
C ALA A 159 -8.43 -14.03 15.35
N LEU A 160 -7.32 -14.47 14.77
CA LEU A 160 -6.08 -14.85 15.47
C LEU A 160 -5.07 -13.71 15.57
N SER A 161 -5.40 -12.51 15.08
CA SER A 161 -4.50 -11.36 15.11
C SER A 161 -4.06 -11.05 16.54
N PRO A 162 -2.75 -10.91 16.81
CA PRO A 162 -2.24 -10.58 18.13
C PRO A 162 -2.87 -9.32 18.71
N GLU A 163 -3.07 -9.33 20.03
CA GLU A 163 -3.59 -8.18 20.75
C GLU A 163 -2.68 -6.95 20.54
N GLY A 164 -3.31 -5.79 20.35
CA GLY A 164 -2.61 -4.54 20.09
C GLY A 164 -2.21 -4.31 18.62
N TRP A 165 -2.35 -5.31 17.75
CA TRP A 165 -2.20 -5.10 16.31
C TRP A 165 -3.52 -4.63 15.72
N TRP A 166 -3.46 -3.51 15.00
CA TRP A 166 -4.59 -3.11 14.16
C TRP A 166 -4.67 -4.06 12.97
N HIS A 167 -5.87 -4.48 12.61
CA HIS A 167 -6.08 -5.27 11.39
C HIS A 167 -7.37 -4.86 10.67
N LEU A 168 -7.41 -5.12 9.36
CA LEU A 168 -8.57 -4.93 8.51
C LEU A 168 -8.70 -6.10 7.54
N ALA A 169 -9.82 -6.81 7.65
CA ALA A 169 -10.20 -7.92 6.81
C ALA A 169 -11.08 -7.39 5.66
N THR A 170 -10.63 -7.50 4.41
CA THR A 170 -11.32 -6.94 3.23
C THR A 170 -11.01 -7.78 1.97
N GLU A 171 -11.36 -7.27 0.79
CA GLU A 171 -11.00 -7.82 -0.51
C GLU A 171 -10.50 -6.71 -1.45
N LEU A 172 -9.77 -7.10 -2.49
CA LEU A 172 -9.35 -6.21 -3.57
C LEU A 172 -10.53 -5.92 -4.50
N ARG A 173 -10.61 -4.68 -5.01
CA ARG A 173 -11.66 -4.20 -5.92
C ARG A 173 -11.13 -3.96 -7.32
#